data_AF-A0A967TIB1-F1
#
_entry.id   AF-A0A967TIB1-F1
#
_cell.length_a   1.000
_cell.length_b   1.000
_cell.length_c   1.000
_cell.angle_alpha   90.00
_cell.angle_beta   90.00
_cell.angle_gamma   90.00
#
_symmetry.space_group_name_H-M   'P 1'
#
loop_
_entity.id
_entity.type
_entity.pdbx_description
1 polymer ?
#
loop_
_entity_poly.entity_id
_entity_poly.type
_entity_poly.pdbx_seq_one_letter_code
_entity_poly.pdbx_strand_id
1 'polypeptide(L)'
;MTQRAPDSIVRRRPAAAACLLAGLAAACGGVGPGSEMPEDRIRLRWGGDVLAAGRAVDLPDTVAGDVMAAGGRLRFRGTAEGSYLGVGGEQEIVGRVEESVRGAGGVIRLRGEVARNVTVAGGELFLEPDAVVGRNAYMAGGEVEV
;
A
#
# COMPACT_ATOMS: atom_id res chain seq x y z
N MET A 1 -8.03 49.69 20.92
CA MET A 1 -8.92 48.56 20.53
C MET A 1 -8.10 47.70 19.58
N THR A 2 -7.39 46.71 20.12
CA THR A 2 -6.38 45.93 19.38
C THR A 2 -6.93 44.52 19.22
N GLN A 3 -7.38 44.16 18.02
CA GLN A 3 -8.00 42.88 17.73
C GLN A 3 -6.90 41.83 17.54
N ARG A 4 -6.87 40.86 18.47
CA ARG A 4 -5.91 39.75 18.54
C ARG A 4 -6.29 38.70 17.48
N ALA A 5 -5.32 38.29 16.66
CA ALA A 5 -5.48 37.21 15.69
C ALA A 5 -5.82 35.88 16.39
N PRO A 6 -6.67 35.02 15.81
CA PRO A 6 -6.88 33.67 16.34
C PRO A 6 -5.73 32.75 15.91
N ASP A 7 -5.08 32.16 16.91
CA ASP A 7 -3.97 31.22 16.80
C ASP A 7 -4.32 30.04 15.88
N SER A 8 -3.42 29.76 14.94
CA SER A 8 -3.47 28.61 14.04
C SER A 8 -3.39 27.30 14.84
N ILE A 9 -4.49 26.55 14.90
CA ILE A 9 -4.55 25.18 15.41
C ILE A 9 -3.71 24.29 14.50
N VAL A 10 -2.46 24.05 14.91
CA VAL A 10 -1.58 23.03 14.35
C VAL A 10 -2.18 21.66 14.69
N ARG A 11 -2.96 21.08 13.76
CA ARG A 11 -3.44 19.70 13.86
C ARG A 11 -2.26 18.74 13.70
N ARG A 12 -1.64 18.37 14.82
CA ARG A 12 -0.73 17.23 14.90
C ARG A 12 -1.57 15.97 14.67
N ARG A 13 -1.45 15.33 13.50
CA ARG A 13 -2.05 14.01 13.24
C ARG A 13 -1.34 12.98 14.14
N PRO A 14 -2.03 12.30 15.07
CA PRO A 14 -1.40 11.30 15.92
C PRO A 14 -1.04 10.08 15.07
N ALA A 15 0.24 9.69 15.11
CA ALA A 15 0.83 8.51 14.49
C ALA A 15 0.33 7.22 15.16
N ALA A 16 -0.96 6.90 15.02
CA ALA A 16 -1.61 5.78 15.69
C ALA A 16 -1.97 4.60 14.76
N ALA A 17 -1.47 4.57 13.52
CA ALA A 17 -1.76 3.49 12.57
C ALA A 17 -0.66 2.40 12.48
N ALA A 18 0.40 2.48 13.30
CA ALA A 18 1.57 1.61 13.18
C ALA A 18 1.46 0.24 13.89
N CYS A 19 0.40 -0.04 14.66
CA CYS A 19 0.32 -1.24 15.51
C CYS A 19 -0.65 -2.34 15.04
N LEU A 20 -1.29 -2.22 13.87
CA LEU A 20 -2.21 -3.26 13.36
C LEU A 20 -1.57 -4.22 12.34
N LEU A 21 -0.25 -4.14 12.13
CA LEU A 21 0.48 -4.97 11.14
C LEU A 21 0.93 -6.34 11.64
N ALA A 22 0.76 -6.68 12.93
CA ALA A 22 1.20 -7.98 13.45
C ALA A 22 0.16 -9.12 13.27
N GLY A 23 -1.08 -8.81 12.87
CA GLY A 23 -2.17 -9.79 12.82
C GLY A 23 -2.34 -10.52 11.49
N LEU A 24 -1.80 -10.00 10.37
CA LEU A 24 -2.18 -10.49 9.03
C LEU A 24 -1.20 -11.44 8.35
N ALA A 25 -0.14 -11.88 9.04
CA ALA A 25 0.85 -12.81 8.51
C ALA A 25 0.51 -14.30 8.74
N ALA A 26 -0.61 -14.63 9.40
CA ALA A 26 -0.88 -15.99 9.89
C ALA A 26 -1.75 -16.87 8.98
N ALA A 27 -1.80 -16.65 7.66
CA ALA A 27 -2.64 -17.48 6.77
C ALA A 27 -2.00 -17.92 5.43
N CYS A 28 -0.68 -17.84 5.26
CA CYS A 28 -0.02 -18.50 4.13
C CYS A 28 0.45 -19.90 4.54
N GLY A 29 -0.48 -20.84 4.57
CA GLY A 29 -0.22 -22.25 4.87
C GLY A 29 -1.35 -23.17 4.44
N GLY A 30 -1.55 -23.31 3.12
CA GLY A 30 -2.23 -24.46 2.51
C GLY A 30 -3.74 -24.32 2.27
N VAL A 31 -4.15 -24.17 1.00
CA VAL A 31 -5.49 -24.57 0.55
C VAL A 31 -5.37 -25.11 -0.88
N GLY A 32 -5.73 -26.38 -1.07
CA GLY A 32 -5.68 -27.11 -2.35
C GLY A 32 -6.69 -26.60 -3.40
N PRO A 33 -6.60 -27.10 -4.64
CA PRO A 33 -7.45 -26.65 -5.74
C PRO A 33 -8.81 -27.33 -5.65
N GLY A 34 -9.91 -26.57 -5.63
CA GLY A 34 -11.24 -27.18 -5.78
C GLY A 34 -12.43 -26.54 -5.09
N SER A 35 -12.42 -25.24 -4.77
CA SER A 35 -13.66 -24.56 -4.41
C SER A 35 -13.64 -23.09 -4.81
N GLU A 36 -14.61 -22.70 -5.64
CA GLU A 36 -15.04 -21.31 -5.81
C GLU A 36 -15.65 -20.87 -4.47
N MET A 37 -14.79 -20.40 -3.57
CA MET A 37 -15.17 -19.74 -2.35
C MET A 37 -15.57 -18.30 -2.71
N PRO A 38 -16.69 -17.76 -2.18
CA PRO A 38 -16.92 -16.32 -2.24
C PRO A 38 -15.67 -15.64 -1.66
N GLU A 39 -15.09 -14.71 -2.43
CA GLU A 39 -13.81 -14.08 -2.09
C GLU A 39 -13.87 -13.55 -0.66
N ASP A 40 -13.17 -14.19 0.28
CA ASP A 40 -13.02 -13.70 1.64
C ASP A 40 -12.10 -12.47 1.58
N ARG A 41 -12.72 -11.37 1.15
CA ARG A 41 -12.10 -10.12 0.83
C ARG A 41 -12.74 -9.06 1.70
N ILE A 42 -12.12 -8.85 2.85
CA ILE A 42 -12.51 -7.77 3.75
C ILE A 42 -12.06 -6.48 3.09
N ARG A 43 -13.01 -5.62 2.68
CA ARG A 43 -12.75 -4.23 2.28
C ARG A 43 -13.49 -3.31 3.23
N LEU A 44 -12.74 -2.54 4.00
CA LEU A 44 -13.27 -1.53 4.91
C LEU A 44 -12.86 -0.16 4.38
N ARG A 45 -13.83 0.74 4.27
CA ARG A 45 -13.57 2.14 4.03
C ARG A 45 -13.74 2.88 5.34
N TRP A 46 -12.69 3.54 5.80
CA TRP A 46 -12.72 4.36 7.00
C TRP A 46 -12.38 5.81 6.62
N GLY A 47 -13.40 6.65 6.53
CA GLY A 47 -13.21 8.00 5.98
C GLY A 47 -12.68 7.95 4.54
N GLY A 48 -11.52 8.55 4.30
CA GLY A 48 -10.83 8.54 3.00
C GLY A 48 -10.04 7.26 2.71
N ASP A 49 -9.76 6.46 3.74
CA ASP A 49 -8.80 5.35 3.68
C ASP A 49 -9.49 4.03 3.32
N VAL A 50 -8.72 3.13 2.71
CA VAL A 50 -9.16 1.77 2.36
C VAL A 50 -8.25 0.75 3.02
N LEU A 51 -8.85 -0.17 3.77
CA LEU A 51 -8.21 -1.38 4.26
C LEU A 51 -8.75 -2.57 3.48
N ALA A 52 -7.86 -3.38 2.92
CA ALA A 52 -8.21 -4.55 2.13
C ALA A 52 -7.38 -5.77 2.54
N ALA A 53 -8.04 -6.90 2.75
CA ALA A 53 -7.39 -8.16 3.09
C ALA A 53 -8.01 -9.32 2.30
N GLY A 54 -7.21 -10.30 1.88
CA GLY A 54 -7.73 -11.52 1.25
C GLY A 54 -6.66 -12.31 0.48
N ARG A 55 -7.05 -13.43 -0.15
CA ARG A 55 -6.13 -14.21 -1.00
C ARG A 55 -5.65 -13.40 -2.22
N ALA A 56 -6.57 -12.67 -2.84
CA ALA A 56 -6.32 -11.76 -3.95
C ALA A 56 -7.07 -10.45 -3.71
N VAL A 57 -6.38 -9.33 -3.82
CA VAL A 57 -6.92 -7.98 -3.61
C VAL A 57 -6.63 -7.14 -4.85
N ASP A 58 -7.67 -6.69 -5.54
CA ASP A 58 -7.56 -5.80 -6.70
C ASP A 58 -8.24 -4.46 -6.42
N LEU A 59 -7.47 -3.38 -6.40
CA LEU A 59 -7.91 -2.04 -6.06
C LEU A 59 -7.83 -1.14 -7.31
N PRO A 60 -8.89 -1.11 -8.13
CA PRO A 60 -8.95 -0.28 -9.34
C PRO A 60 -9.37 1.17 -9.05
N ASP A 61 -9.97 1.44 -7.89
CA ASP A 61 -10.64 2.70 -7.60
C ASP A 61 -9.68 3.76 -7.03
N THR A 62 -10.05 5.02 -7.19
CA THR A 62 -9.42 6.13 -6.47
C THR A 62 -9.74 6.07 -4.98
N VAL A 63 -8.72 6.27 -4.16
CA VAL A 63 -8.77 6.30 -2.70
C VAL A 63 -8.32 7.69 -2.25
N ALA A 64 -9.24 8.43 -1.62
CA ALA A 64 -9.02 9.80 -1.17
C ALA A 64 -8.02 9.93 0.00
N GLY A 65 -7.59 8.80 0.57
CA GLY A 65 -6.60 8.73 1.63
C GLY A 65 -5.62 7.58 1.40
N ASP A 66 -5.31 6.86 2.47
CA ASP A 66 -4.33 5.80 2.47
C ASP A 66 -4.92 4.45 2.02
N VAL A 67 -4.09 3.65 1.35
CA VAL A 67 -4.38 2.26 1.00
C VAL A 67 -3.56 1.34 1.90
N MET A 68 -4.23 0.47 2.65
CA MET A 68 -3.61 -0.57 3.45
C MET A 68 -4.11 -1.92 2.96
N ALA A 69 -3.25 -2.68 2.28
CA ALA A 69 -3.63 -3.93 1.65
C ALA A 69 -2.74 -5.07 2.11
N ALA A 70 -3.32 -6.24 2.36
CA ALA A 70 -2.52 -7.43 2.60
C ALA A 70 -3.17 -8.73 2.10
N GLY A 71 -2.35 -9.64 1.59
CA GLY A 71 -2.88 -10.80 0.89
C GLY A 71 -1.86 -11.64 0.14
N GLY A 72 -2.31 -12.70 -0.53
CA GLY A 72 -1.44 -13.52 -1.38
C GLY A 72 -0.99 -12.75 -2.62
N ARG A 73 -1.95 -12.14 -3.34
CA ARG A 73 -1.72 -11.28 -4.50
C ARG A 73 -2.39 -9.93 -4.30
N LEU A 74 -1.62 -8.86 -4.45
CA LEU A 74 -2.10 -7.47 -4.40
C LEU A 74 -1.93 -6.83 -5.78
N ARG A 75 -2.98 -6.19 -6.27
CA ARG A 75 -2.97 -5.40 -7.50
C ARG A 75 -3.58 -4.03 -7.21
N PHE A 76 -2.78 -2.98 -7.36
CA PHE A 76 -3.23 -1.60 -7.19
C PHE A 76 -3.13 -0.86 -8.52
N ARG A 77 -4.28 -0.45 -9.08
CA ARG A 77 -4.38 0.24 -10.38
C ARG A 77 -4.99 1.64 -10.29
N GLY A 78 -5.63 1.95 -9.17
CA GLY A 78 -6.27 3.25 -8.94
C GLY A 78 -5.30 4.37 -8.59
N THR A 79 -5.82 5.41 -7.95
CA THR A 79 -5.02 6.53 -7.43
C THR A 79 -5.18 6.61 -5.92
N ALA A 80 -4.09 6.66 -5.17
CA ALA A 80 -4.11 6.92 -3.74
C ALA A 80 -3.68 8.37 -3.54
N GLU A 81 -4.60 9.22 -3.05
CA GLU A 81 -4.28 10.59 -2.66
C GLU A 81 -3.41 10.65 -1.39
N GLY A 82 -3.37 9.56 -0.63
CA GLY A 82 -2.44 9.33 0.47
C GLY A 82 -1.32 8.36 0.11
N SER A 83 -0.92 7.56 1.09
CA SER A 83 0.15 6.56 1.00
C SER A 83 -0.38 5.15 0.71
N TYR A 84 0.46 4.30 0.13
CA TYR A 84 0.19 2.87 -0.04
C TYR A 84 1.03 2.06 0.95
N LEU A 85 0.40 1.13 1.66
CA LEU A 85 1.01 0.15 2.55
C LEU A 85 0.53 -1.25 2.13
N GLY A 86 1.44 -2.07 1.60
CA GLY A 86 1.12 -3.38 1.04
C GLY A 86 1.96 -4.52 1.61
N VAL A 87 1.33 -5.57 2.15
CA VAL A 87 2.03 -6.79 2.55
C VAL A 87 1.45 -8.00 1.82
N GLY A 88 2.20 -8.59 0.91
CA GLY A 88 1.70 -9.75 0.20
C GLY A 88 2.73 -10.54 -0.58
N GLY A 89 2.41 -11.78 -0.96
CA GLY A 89 3.32 -12.66 -1.69
C GLY A 89 3.76 -12.08 -3.03
N GLU A 90 2.80 -11.58 -3.81
CA GLU A 90 3.00 -10.89 -5.08
C GLU A 90 2.29 -9.54 -5.04
N GLN A 91 2.98 -8.45 -5.41
CA GLN A 91 2.41 -7.11 -5.47
C GLN A 91 2.68 -6.46 -6.83
N GLU A 92 1.63 -5.93 -7.45
CA GLU A 92 1.71 -5.11 -8.66
C GLU A 92 1.12 -3.72 -8.37
N ILE A 93 1.97 -2.70 -8.40
CA ILE A 93 1.63 -1.30 -8.12
C ILE A 93 1.70 -0.53 -9.43
N VAL A 94 0.58 -0.47 -10.14
CA VAL A 94 0.42 0.20 -11.45
C VAL A 94 -0.13 1.62 -11.28
N GLY A 95 -0.92 1.82 -10.24
CA GLY A 95 -1.59 3.08 -9.95
C GLY A 95 -0.67 4.20 -9.47
N ARG A 96 -1.21 5.42 -9.38
CA ARG A 96 -0.50 6.58 -8.83
C ARG A 96 -0.65 6.64 -7.30
N VAL A 97 0.42 7.00 -6.60
CA VAL A 97 0.46 7.28 -5.16
C VAL A 97 1.00 8.69 -4.94
N GLU A 98 0.14 9.60 -4.49
CA GLU A 98 0.47 11.02 -4.26
C GLU A 98 1.41 11.22 -3.06
N GLU A 99 1.56 10.19 -2.23
CA GLU A 99 2.50 10.20 -1.13
C GLU A 99 3.63 9.16 -1.27
N SER A 100 3.65 8.14 -0.41
CA SER A 100 4.76 7.17 -0.34
C SER A 100 4.22 5.74 -0.41
N VAL A 101 5.02 4.87 -1.02
CA VAL A 101 4.78 3.43 -1.07
C VAL A 101 5.64 2.77 0.01
N ARG A 102 5.01 1.95 0.83
CA ARG A 102 5.67 1.02 1.76
C ARG A 102 5.17 -0.38 1.47
N GLY A 103 6.06 -1.35 1.31
CA GLY A 103 5.59 -2.72 1.09
C GLY A 103 6.59 -3.81 1.40
N ALA A 104 6.05 -4.99 1.67
CA ALA A 104 6.84 -6.20 1.88
C ALA A 104 6.23 -7.38 1.13
N GLY A 105 7.04 -8.15 0.40
CA GLY A 105 6.52 -9.28 -0.37
C GLY A 105 7.56 -10.22 -0.94
N GLY A 106 7.11 -11.32 -1.57
CA GLY A 106 8.01 -12.20 -2.30
C GLY A 106 8.48 -11.53 -3.59
N VAL A 107 7.51 -11.05 -4.38
CA VAL A 107 7.74 -10.32 -5.63
C VAL A 107 6.99 -8.98 -5.59
N ILE A 108 7.67 -7.88 -5.87
CA ILE A 108 7.06 -6.54 -5.96
C ILE A 108 7.42 -5.92 -7.30
N ARG A 109 6.41 -5.56 -8.09
CA ARG A 109 6.54 -4.81 -9.33
C ARG A 109 5.89 -3.44 -9.17
N LEU A 110 6.68 -2.39 -9.34
CA LEU A 110 6.22 -1.01 -9.34
C LEU A 110 6.34 -0.47 -10.76
N ARG A 111 5.20 -0.04 -11.32
CA ARG A 111 5.03 0.53 -12.67
C ARG A 111 4.42 1.93 -12.63
N GLY A 112 3.74 2.25 -11.53
CA GLY A 112 3.06 3.52 -11.36
C GLY A 112 3.97 4.65 -10.87
N GLU A 113 3.35 5.82 -10.71
CA GLU A 113 4.01 7.02 -10.21
C GLU A 113 3.87 7.13 -8.68
N VAL A 114 4.97 7.43 -7.99
CA VAL A 114 5.03 7.66 -6.55
C VAL A 114 5.64 9.04 -6.32
N ALA A 115 4.83 10.01 -5.88
CA ALA A 115 5.27 11.40 -5.81
C ALA A 115 6.36 11.65 -4.76
N ARG A 116 6.42 10.82 -3.70
CA ARG A 116 7.46 10.92 -2.66
C ARG A 116 8.40 9.71 -2.68
N ASN A 117 8.35 8.86 -1.65
CA ASN A 117 9.36 7.83 -1.44
C ASN A 117 8.77 6.43 -1.64
N VAL A 118 9.62 5.51 -2.07
CA VAL A 118 9.35 4.07 -2.09
C VAL A 118 10.22 3.41 -1.03
N THR A 119 9.64 2.55 -0.20
CA THR A 119 10.35 1.72 0.76
C THR A 119 9.81 0.30 0.66
N VAL A 120 10.53 -0.60 0.00
CA VAL A 120 10.07 -1.96 -0.23
C VAL A 120 11.13 -2.98 0.15
N ALA A 121 10.67 -4.12 0.65
CA ALA A 121 11.52 -5.26 0.95
C ALA A 121 10.92 -6.56 0.39
N GLY A 122 11.74 -7.43 -0.18
CA GLY A 122 11.24 -8.68 -0.73
C GLY A 122 12.28 -9.64 -1.30
N GLY A 123 11.81 -10.67 -1.99
CA GLY A 123 12.69 -11.59 -2.73
C GLY A 123 13.18 -10.94 -4.02
N GLU A 124 12.24 -10.62 -4.90
CA GLU A 124 12.46 -9.99 -6.20
C GLU A 124 11.74 -8.64 -6.26
N LEU A 125 12.46 -7.59 -6.60
CA LEU A 125 11.95 -6.22 -6.66
C LEU A 125 12.22 -5.63 -8.04
N PHE A 126 11.16 -5.21 -8.72
CA PHE A 126 11.24 -4.61 -10.05
C PHE A 126 10.68 -3.19 -9.99
N LEU A 127 11.55 -2.21 -10.22
CA LEU A 127 11.14 -0.86 -10.60
C LEU A 127 11.13 -0.84 -12.13
N GLU A 128 9.94 -0.82 -12.71
CA GLU A 128 9.79 -0.99 -14.16
C GLU A 128 10.09 0.32 -14.90
N PRO A 129 10.41 0.29 -16.20
CA PRO A 129 10.85 1.48 -16.94
C PRO A 129 9.82 2.64 -16.98
N ASP A 130 8.55 2.33 -16.73
CA ASP A 130 7.43 3.26 -16.64
C ASP A 130 7.22 3.86 -15.24
N ALA A 131 7.89 3.32 -14.21
CA ALA A 131 7.76 3.80 -12.84
C ALA A 131 8.49 5.13 -12.62
N VAL A 132 7.85 6.02 -11.87
CA VAL A 132 8.43 7.31 -11.47
C VAL A 132 8.45 7.42 -9.96
N VAL A 133 9.62 7.65 -9.37
CA VAL A 133 9.77 7.94 -7.94
C VAL A 133 10.22 9.38 -7.78
N GLY A 134 9.35 10.25 -7.27
CA GLY A 134 9.59 11.68 -7.17
C GLY A 134 10.68 12.07 -6.16
N ARG A 135 11.03 11.18 -5.22
CA ARG A 135 12.10 11.38 -4.24
C ARG A 135 13.02 10.16 -4.15
N ASN A 136 13.00 9.42 -3.05
CA ASN A 136 13.95 8.35 -2.77
C ASN A 136 13.30 6.98 -2.91
N ALA A 137 14.04 6.00 -3.44
CA ALA A 137 13.69 4.59 -3.40
C ALA A 137 14.66 3.85 -2.46
N TYR A 138 14.11 3.19 -1.45
CA TYR A 138 14.82 2.30 -0.54
C TYR A 138 14.32 0.88 -0.80
N MET A 139 15.19 0.03 -1.35
CA MET A 139 14.83 -1.31 -1.78
C MET A 139 15.79 -2.32 -1.15
N ALA A 140 15.25 -3.38 -0.57
CA ALA A 140 16.03 -4.45 0.03
C ALA A 140 15.49 -5.81 -0.44
N GLY A 141 16.24 -6.53 -1.28
CA GLY A 141 15.84 -7.86 -1.71
C GLY A 141 17.00 -8.71 -2.21
N GLY A 142 16.69 -9.95 -2.56
CA GLY A 142 17.64 -10.88 -3.16
C GLY A 142 17.99 -10.47 -4.60
N GLU A 143 16.98 -10.03 -5.34
CA GLU A 143 17.10 -9.46 -6.67
C GLU A 143 16.41 -8.10 -6.74
N VAL A 144 17.09 -7.11 -7.31
CA VAL A 144 16.59 -5.74 -7.47
C VAL A 144 16.95 -5.26 -8.88
N GLU A 145 15.93 -4.99 -9.68
CA GLU A 145 16.04 -4.43 -11.03
C GLU A 145 15.38 -3.04 -11.07
N VAL A 146 16.06 -2.07 -11.69
CA VAL A 146 15.68 -0.65 -11.74
C VAL A 146 15.95 -0.08 -13.14
#